data_AF-O67982-F1
#
_entry.id   AF-O67982-F1
#
_cell.length_a   1.000
_cell.length_b   1.000
_cell.length_c   1.000
_cell.angle_alpha   90.00
_cell.angle_beta   90.00
_cell.angle_gamma   90.00
#
_symmetry.space_group_name_H-M   'P 1'
#
loop_
_entity.id
_entity.type
_entity.pdbx_description
1 polymer ?
#
loop_
_entity_poly.entity_id
_entity_poly.type
_entity_poly.pdbx_seq_one_letter_code
_entity_poly.pdbx_strand_id
1 'polypeptide(L)'
;MTVALAHEISGPRNGAADAPVVVLLGSLGSNRSMWDPQIAALSDECRVVAVDQRGHGESPAPDGPYSVRDLSEDVLALLDSLGVDAAHFVGLSMGGAIAQWLGAHTPRRVLSLSLLCTAAKFGEPQAWTERAAASRTDGPESLADAVVARWFSEGFAKRDPEFVRHYREMIASTSPEGYAACCDALADWDFTADLSRISAPTLVIAGEEDPSTPPSVMQILADGITGARFEVLSPAAHVANLEQAGAVTALLREHIAGGGYARGRRAAHAQGMTVRRSVLGDAHVDRSVAGTTDFTAPFQDFITRTAWGDIWSRPGLDHELRRLLTIAVLTAVGNEHELDMHIRAALRAGVDADTIGEVLLHTAVYAGVPNSNLGFALGKQALADLSSTETGATEENSQT
;
A
#
# COMPACT_ATOMS: atom_id res chain seq x y z
N MET A 1 23.16 9.66 11.76
CA MET A 1 23.82 8.56 11.00
C MET A 1 23.01 7.31 11.24
N THR A 2 22.78 6.50 10.21
CA THR A 2 22.04 5.24 10.34
C THR A 2 22.95 4.12 10.87
N VAL A 3 22.34 3.10 11.48
CA VAL A 3 23.03 1.86 11.90
C VAL A 3 22.55 0.67 11.08
N ALA A 4 23.40 -0.34 10.93
CA ALA A 4 23.01 -1.60 10.32
C ALA A 4 22.15 -2.42 11.30
N LEU A 5 20.85 -2.53 11.02
CA LEU A 5 19.92 -3.29 11.86
C LEU A 5 20.07 -4.80 11.64
N ALA A 6 20.21 -5.55 12.73
CA ALA A 6 20.04 -6.99 12.73
C ALA A 6 18.60 -7.34 12.37
N HIS A 7 18.43 -8.29 11.47
CA HIS A 7 17.13 -8.66 10.94
C HIS A 7 17.14 -10.11 10.45
N GLU A 8 15.94 -10.70 10.40
CA GLU A 8 15.68 -12.00 9.81
C GLU A 8 14.71 -11.85 8.64
N ILE A 9 14.95 -12.62 7.58
CA ILE A 9 14.05 -12.68 6.42
C ILE A 9 13.49 -14.08 6.31
N SER A 10 12.18 -14.19 6.41
CA SER A 10 11.43 -15.42 6.19
C SER A 10 10.49 -15.21 5.00
N GLY A 11 10.23 -16.26 4.21
CA GLY A 11 9.36 -16.11 3.06
C GLY A 11 9.10 -17.40 2.30
N PRO A 12 8.34 -17.34 1.19
CA PRO A 12 7.87 -18.53 0.52
C PRO A 12 9.05 -19.35 -0.02
N ARG A 13 9.04 -20.67 0.20
CA ARG A 13 10.14 -21.57 -0.19
C ARG A 13 10.50 -21.53 -1.68
N ASN A 14 9.61 -21.03 -2.52
CA ASN A 14 9.82 -20.91 -3.97
C ASN A 14 10.32 -19.53 -4.42
N GLY A 15 10.64 -18.62 -3.48
CA GLY A 15 11.31 -17.35 -3.80
C GLY A 15 10.56 -16.48 -4.79
N ALA A 16 9.24 -16.38 -4.67
CA ALA A 16 8.45 -15.51 -5.54
C ALA A 16 8.96 -14.07 -5.38
N ALA A 17 9.69 -13.57 -6.39
CA ALA A 17 10.21 -12.21 -6.41
C ALA A 17 9.12 -11.14 -6.23
N ASP A 18 7.87 -11.52 -6.53
CA ASP A 18 6.67 -10.67 -6.42
C ASP A 18 5.94 -10.79 -5.08
N ALA A 19 6.42 -11.60 -4.12
CA ALA A 19 5.78 -11.74 -2.82
C ALA A 19 5.77 -10.38 -2.09
N PRO A 20 4.63 -9.96 -1.52
CA PRO A 20 4.56 -8.71 -0.76
C PRO A 20 5.55 -8.73 0.39
N VAL A 21 6.29 -7.62 0.56
CA VAL A 21 7.24 -7.47 1.66
C VAL A 21 6.51 -6.91 2.87
N VAL A 22 6.69 -7.54 4.03
CA VAL A 22 6.13 -7.13 5.31
C VAL A 22 7.26 -6.88 6.29
N VAL A 23 7.38 -5.68 6.83
CA VAL A 23 8.38 -5.33 7.84
C VAL A 23 7.73 -5.30 9.22
N LEU A 24 8.28 -6.07 10.16
CA LEU A 24 7.79 -6.16 11.54
C LEU A 24 8.69 -5.37 12.47
N LEU A 25 8.10 -4.40 13.17
CA LEU A 25 8.78 -3.45 14.05
C LEU A 25 8.29 -3.61 15.49
N GLY A 26 9.17 -4.05 16.39
CA GLY A 26 8.83 -4.41 17.76
C GLY A 26 8.63 -3.27 18.76
N SER A 27 8.24 -3.65 19.97
CA SER A 27 8.08 -2.77 21.14
C SER A 27 9.42 -2.38 21.77
N LEU A 28 9.42 -1.36 22.62
CA LEU A 28 10.58 -1.03 23.46
C LEU A 28 10.89 -2.18 24.42
N GLY A 29 12.16 -2.62 24.46
CA GLY A 29 12.60 -3.76 25.27
C GLY A 29 12.31 -5.13 24.65
N SER A 30 11.87 -5.17 23.39
CA SER A 30 11.68 -6.42 22.65
C SER A 30 12.76 -6.62 21.59
N ASN A 31 12.98 -7.87 21.20
CA ASN A 31 13.72 -8.23 20.00
C ASN A 31 12.75 -8.84 18.96
N ARG A 32 13.25 -9.17 17.77
CA ARG A 32 12.49 -9.67 16.63
C ARG A 32 11.69 -10.95 16.92
N SER A 33 12.09 -11.77 17.91
CA SER A 33 11.40 -13.03 18.23
C SER A 33 10.01 -12.81 18.85
N MET A 34 9.68 -11.59 19.29
CA MET A 34 8.30 -11.26 19.68
C MET A 34 7.28 -11.45 18.55
N TRP A 35 7.76 -11.58 17.31
CA TRP A 35 6.95 -11.75 16.11
C TRP A 35 6.89 -13.20 15.61
N ASP A 36 7.51 -14.17 16.29
CA ASP A 36 7.58 -15.57 15.83
C ASP A 36 6.22 -16.15 15.36
N PRO A 37 5.09 -15.93 16.06
CA PRO A 37 3.79 -16.41 15.58
C PRO A 37 3.37 -15.81 14.24
N GLN A 38 3.61 -14.51 14.03
CA GLN A 38 3.28 -13.82 12.79
C GLN A 38 4.28 -14.13 11.68
N ILE A 39 5.57 -14.30 11.99
CA ILE A 39 6.58 -14.75 11.03
C ILE A 39 6.17 -16.11 10.47
N ALA A 40 5.89 -17.08 11.34
CA ALA A 40 5.47 -18.41 10.94
C ALA A 40 4.21 -18.38 10.06
N ALA A 41 3.23 -17.54 10.42
CA ALA A 41 1.98 -17.48 9.70
C ALA A 41 2.03 -16.66 8.39
N LEU A 42 2.84 -15.62 8.28
CA LEU A 42 2.87 -14.76 7.09
C LEU A 42 3.85 -15.25 6.01
N SER A 43 4.86 -16.04 6.39
CA SER A 43 5.95 -16.44 5.50
C SER A 43 5.54 -17.34 4.33
N ASP A 44 4.37 -17.96 4.38
CA ASP A 44 3.86 -18.75 3.23
C ASP A 44 3.47 -17.86 2.05
N GLU A 45 3.09 -16.60 2.31
CA GLU A 45 2.50 -15.69 1.32
C GLU A 45 3.34 -14.40 1.13
N CYS A 46 4.12 -14.01 2.14
CA CYS A 46 4.84 -12.75 2.21
C CYS A 46 6.35 -12.98 2.42
N ARG A 47 7.17 -12.05 1.91
CA ARG A 47 8.56 -11.90 2.38
C ARG A 47 8.54 -11.07 3.66
N VAL A 48 8.66 -11.73 4.81
CA VAL A 48 8.64 -11.11 6.13
C VAL A 48 10.05 -10.70 6.55
N VAL A 49 10.24 -9.45 6.94
CA VAL A 49 11.48 -8.90 7.47
C VAL A 49 11.23 -8.51 8.93
N ALA A 50 11.73 -9.32 9.86
CA ALA A 50 11.61 -9.07 11.30
C ALA A 50 12.90 -8.41 11.80
N VAL A 51 12.77 -7.28 12.51
CA VAL A 51 13.88 -6.36 12.77
C VAL A 51 14.13 -6.21 14.26
N ASP A 52 15.39 -6.34 14.67
CA ASP A 52 15.85 -5.81 15.95
C ASP A 52 16.11 -4.31 15.78
N GLN A 53 15.38 -3.48 16.52
CA GLN A 53 15.57 -2.03 16.43
C GLN A 53 16.93 -1.62 17.00
N ARG A 54 17.42 -0.44 16.59
CA ARG A 54 18.58 0.19 17.24
C ARG A 54 18.45 0.10 18.76
N GLY A 55 19.51 -0.32 19.43
CA GLY A 55 19.53 -0.49 20.89
C GLY A 55 18.93 -1.80 21.43
N HIS A 56 18.42 -2.68 20.55
CA HIS A 56 17.70 -3.90 20.93
C HIS A 56 18.27 -5.15 20.26
N GLY A 57 18.05 -6.30 20.88
CA GLY A 57 18.43 -7.61 20.32
C GLY A 57 19.90 -7.64 19.90
N GLU A 58 20.13 -8.01 18.64
CA GLU A 58 21.48 -8.08 18.04
C GLU A 58 21.90 -6.79 17.31
N SER A 59 21.03 -5.77 17.29
CA SER A 59 21.33 -4.49 16.64
C SER A 59 22.27 -3.61 17.48
N PRO A 60 23.09 -2.75 16.83
CA PRO A 60 23.97 -1.82 17.55
C PRO A 60 23.20 -0.88 18.49
N ALA A 61 23.84 -0.55 19.62
CA ALA A 61 23.35 0.42 20.61
C ALA A 61 24.34 1.60 20.73
N PRO A 62 24.42 2.50 19.74
CA PRO A 62 25.27 3.70 19.84
C PRO A 62 24.77 4.64 20.94
N ASP A 63 25.61 5.55 21.41
CA ASP A 63 25.18 6.54 22.41
C ASP A 63 24.02 7.40 21.89
N GLY A 64 23.05 7.67 22.77
CA GLY A 64 21.89 8.52 22.49
C GLY A 64 22.14 10.03 22.65
N PRO A 65 21.07 10.84 22.71
CA PRO A 65 19.67 10.44 22.58
C PRO A 65 19.31 10.05 21.14
N TYR A 66 18.27 9.23 20.98
CA TYR A 66 17.68 8.96 19.66
C TYR A 66 16.41 9.80 19.47
N SER A 67 15.97 9.91 18.22
CA SER A 67 14.63 10.36 17.87
C SER A 67 13.88 9.26 17.11
N VAL A 68 12.54 9.31 17.08
CA VAL A 68 11.75 8.39 16.21
C VAL A 68 12.18 8.51 14.76
N ARG A 69 12.60 9.70 14.32
CA ARG A 69 13.19 9.91 13.00
C ARG A 69 14.45 9.07 12.78
N ASP A 70 15.39 9.05 13.72
CA ASP A 70 16.61 8.23 13.60
C ASP A 70 16.26 6.75 13.46
N LEU A 71 15.31 6.27 14.27
CA LEU A 71 14.82 4.89 14.23
C LEU A 71 14.15 4.57 12.88
N SER A 72 13.38 5.50 12.33
CA SER A 72 12.77 5.35 11.00
C SER A 72 13.78 5.40 9.86
N GLU A 73 14.80 6.27 9.95
CA GLU A 73 15.87 6.35 8.94
C GLU A 73 16.70 5.06 8.89
N ASP A 74 16.87 4.35 10.01
CA ASP A 74 17.49 3.01 10.03
C ASP A 74 16.66 1.97 9.25
N VAL A 75 15.33 1.99 9.42
CA VAL A 75 14.43 1.10 8.69
C VAL A 75 14.47 1.39 7.18
N LEU A 76 14.54 2.67 6.79
CA LEU A 76 14.70 3.05 5.37
C LEU A 76 16.03 2.56 4.81
N ALA A 77 17.13 2.74 5.54
CA ALA A 77 18.44 2.25 5.13
C ALA A 77 18.46 0.71 5.01
N LEU A 78 17.76 0.00 5.89
CA LEU A 78 17.56 -1.45 5.78
C LEU A 78 16.83 -1.80 4.48
N LEU A 79 15.70 -1.15 4.17
CA LEU A 79 14.98 -1.40 2.92
C LEU A 79 15.85 -1.18 1.68
N ASP A 80 16.64 -0.10 1.67
CA ASP A 80 17.55 0.22 0.58
C ASP A 80 18.62 -0.88 0.42
N SER A 81 19.18 -1.38 1.54
CA SER A 81 20.16 -2.48 1.52
C SER A 81 19.57 -3.80 1.02
N LEU A 82 18.26 -4.02 1.22
CA LEU A 82 17.53 -5.21 0.77
C LEU A 82 16.97 -5.09 -0.64
N GLY A 83 17.14 -3.93 -1.30
CA GLY A 83 16.57 -3.64 -2.61
C GLY A 83 15.04 -3.61 -2.61
N VAL A 84 14.41 -3.21 -1.50
CA VAL A 84 12.95 -3.18 -1.35
C VAL A 84 12.43 -1.75 -1.56
N ASP A 85 11.72 -1.55 -2.68
CA ASP A 85 11.15 -0.25 -3.02
C ASP A 85 9.98 0.16 -2.11
N ALA A 86 9.11 -0.76 -1.74
CA ALA A 86 7.97 -0.48 -0.86
C ALA A 86 7.53 -1.74 -0.11
N ALA A 87 7.03 -1.57 1.12
CA ALA A 87 6.62 -2.66 2.00
C ALA A 87 5.35 -2.32 2.79
N HIS A 88 4.70 -3.36 3.31
CA HIS A 88 3.71 -3.25 4.37
C HIS A 88 4.45 -3.13 5.71
N PHE A 89 4.05 -2.21 6.58
CA PHE A 89 4.68 -2.04 7.89
C PHE A 89 3.70 -2.44 8.99
N VAL A 90 4.15 -3.33 9.86
CA VAL A 90 3.44 -3.74 11.07
C VAL A 90 4.28 -3.32 12.25
N GLY A 91 3.77 -2.37 13.03
CA GLY A 91 4.48 -1.78 14.15
C GLY A 91 3.70 -1.93 15.44
N LEU A 92 4.35 -2.45 16.49
CA LEU A 92 3.79 -2.52 17.83
C LEU A 92 4.46 -1.49 18.75
N SER A 93 3.67 -0.69 19.47
CA SER A 93 4.17 0.31 20.42
C SER A 93 5.20 1.26 19.79
N MET A 94 6.46 1.26 20.23
CA MET A 94 7.54 2.03 19.60
C MET A 94 7.64 1.77 18.08
N GLY A 95 7.52 0.51 17.64
CA GLY A 95 7.47 0.17 16.22
C GLY A 95 6.29 0.81 15.47
N GLY A 96 5.18 1.03 16.16
CA GLY A 96 4.03 1.77 15.62
C GLY A 96 4.31 3.27 15.44
N ALA A 97 5.10 3.89 16.31
CA ALA A 97 5.54 5.28 16.13
C ALA A 97 6.47 5.44 14.94
N ILE A 98 7.41 4.50 14.78
CA ILE A 98 8.30 4.42 13.61
C ILE A 98 7.47 4.27 12.32
N ALA A 99 6.46 3.40 12.32
CA ALA A 99 5.57 3.17 11.19
C ALA A 99 4.72 4.42 10.84
N GLN A 100 4.23 5.15 11.84
CA GLN A 100 3.54 6.43 11.64
C GLN A 100 4.45 7.45 10.93
N TRP A 101 5.69 7.61 11.41
CA TRP A 101 6.65 8.52 10.80
C TRP A 101 6.94 8.15 9.34
N LEU A 102 7.16 6.86 9.06
CA LEU A 102 7.38 6.35 7.70
C LEU A 102 6.18 6.63 6.79
N GLY A 103 4.96 6.40 7.29
CA GLY A 103 3.70 6.64 6.58
C GLY A 103 3.54 8.09 6.11
N ALA A 104 3.92 9.05 6.96
CA ALA A 104 3.76 10.47 6.67
C ALA A 104 4.92 11.08 5.87
N HIS A 105 6.15 10.62 6.08
CA HIS A 105 7.34 11.22 5.47
C HIS A 105 7.81 10.49 4.22
N THR A 106 7.45 9.21 4.07
CA THR A 106 7.85 8.37 2.93
C THR A 106 6.68 7.60 2.32
N PRO A 107 5.54 8.26 1.98
CA PRO A 107 4.31 7.56 1.58
C PRO A 107 4.49 6.63 0.37
N ARG A 108 5.46 6.89 -0.52
CA ARG A 108 5.77 6.01 -1.66
C ARG A 108 6.41 4.68 -1.26
N ARG A 109 7.04 4.60 -0.07
CA ARG A 109 7.69 3.40 0.46
C ARG A 109 6.72 2.53 1.28
N VAL A 110 5.52 3.03 1.58
CA VAL A 110 4.55 2.41 2.50
C VAL A 110 3.33 1.92 1.73
N LEU A 111 3.18 0.60 1.63
CA LEU A 111 2.03 -0.05 0.96
C LEU A 111 0.77 -0.06 1.83
N SER A 112 0.94 -0.36 3.12
CA SER A 112 -0.08 -0.22 4.17
C SER A 112 0.59 -0.15 5.55
N LEU A 113 -0.16 0.31 6.54
CA LEU A 113 0.24 0.35 7.94
C LEU A 113 -0.67 -0.53 8.80
N SER A 114 -0.07 -1.27 9.72
CA SER A 114 -0.75 -1.89 10.85
C SER A 114 -0.13 -1.36 12.13
N LEU A 115 -0.90 -0.59 12.90
CA LEU A 115 -0.49 0.10 14.12
C LEU A 115 -1.10 -0.63 15.32
N LEU A 116 -0.28 -1.37 16.06
CA LEU A 116 -0.70 -2.20 17.18
C LEU A 116 -0.24 -1.55 18.50
N CYS A 117 -1.12 -1.46 19.49
CA CYS A 117 -0.81 -1.06 20.87
C CYS A 117 0.23 0.08 20.94
N THR A 118 -0.05 1.20 20.27
CA THR A 118 0.87 2.32 20.04
C THR A 118 0.18 3.66 20.32
N ALA A 119 0.83 4.78 20.02
CA ALA A 119 0.22 6.10 20.20
C ALA A 119 0.83 7.13 19.25
N ALA A 120 0.08 8.21 19.01
CA ALA A 120 0.62 9.43 18.41
C ALA A 120 1.48 10.21 19.41
N LYS A 121 1.23 10.02 20.71
CA LYS A 121 1.99 10.59 21.82
C LYS A 121 1.94 9.63 23.01
N PHE A 122 3.08 9.34 23.63
CA PHE A 122 3.13 8.40 24.76
C PHE A 122 3.13 9.13 26.10
N GLY A 123 1.96 9.46 26.63
CA GLY A 123 1.87 10.06 27.97
C GLY A 123 2.72 11.34 28.12
N GLU A 124 3.25 11.57 29.31
CA GLU A 124 4.08 12.75 29.61
C GLU A 124 5.59 12.46 29.46
N PRO A 125 6.37 13.40 28.87
CA PRO A 125 7.81 13.21 28.63
C PRO A 125 8.61 12.86 29.88
N GLN A 126 8.24 13.44 31.04
CA GLN A 126 8.95 13.23 32.30
C GLN A 126 9.06 11.75 32.67
N ALA A 127 7.97 10.98 32.54
CA ALA A 127 7.97 9.56 32.87
C ALA A 127 8.96 8.75 32.01
N TRP A 128 9.16 9.16 30.75
CA TRP A 128 10.14 8.54 29.85
C TRP A 128 11.56 8.94 30.20
N THR A 129 11.81 10.20 30.53
CA THR A 129 13.15 10.66 30.96
C THR A 129 13.59 10.00 32.28
N GLU A 130 12.68 9.81 33.24
CA GLU A 130 12.94 9.08 34.49
C GLU A 130 13.24 7.60 34.22
N ARG A 131 12.48 6.98 33.31
CA ARG A 131 12.70 5.59 32.87
C ARG A 131 14.04 5.43 32.15
N ALA A 132 14.45 6.40 31.34
CA ALA A 132 15.75 6.43 30.66
C ALA A 132 16.89 6.51 31.69
N ALA A 133 16.77 7.39 32.70
CA ALA A 133 17.74 7.52 33.77
C ALA A 133 17.88 6.24 34.61
N ALA A 134 16.76 5.59 34.95
CA ALA A 134 16.75 4.30 35.63
C ALA A 134 17.42 3.20 34.80
N SER A 135 17.14 3.13 33.50
CA SER A 135 17.79 2.17 32.60
C SER A 135 19.31 2.37 32.56
N ARG A 136 19.80 3.61 32.47
CA ARG A 136 21.25 3.91 32.46
C ARG A 136 21.92 3.60 33.80
N THR A 137 21.23 3.81 34.91
CA THR A 137 21.81 3.71 36.26
C THR A 137 21.73 2.28 36.81
N ASP A 138 20.54 1.69 36.74
CA ASP A 138 20.19 0.42 37.40
C ASP A 138 19.98 -0.73 36.39
N GLY A 139 20.08 -0.43 35.09
CA GLY A 139 19.87 -1.39 34.00
C GLY A 139 18.39 -1.67 33.70
N PRO A 140 18.06 -2.21 32.51
CA PRO A 140 16.69 -2.58 32.14
C PRO A 140 16.07 -3.65 33.04
N GLU A 141 16.88 -4.50 33.69
CA GLU A 141 16.47 -5.47 34.70
C GLU A 141 15.62 -4.82 35.81
N SER A 142 16.00 -3.62 36.27
CA SER A 142 15.27 -2.87 37.31
C SER A 142 13.85 -2.46 36.89
N LEU A 143 13.59 -2.41 35.57
CA LEU A 143 12.32 -2.01 34.98
C LEU A 143 11.49 -3.21 34.51
N ALA A 144 12.11 -4.38 34.33
CA ALA A 144 11.55 -5.50 33.60
C ALA A 144 10.22 -6.00 34.19
N ASP A 145 10.12 -6.12 35.51
CA ASP A 145 8.89 -6.55 36.19
C ASP A 145 7.72 -5.59 35.97
N ALA A 146 7.97 -4.29 36.08
CA ALA A 146 6.95 -3.27 35.85
C ALA A 146 6.53 -3.18 34.38
N VAL A 147 7.43 -3.47 33.43
CA VAL A 147 7.14 -3.45 32.00
C VAL A 147 6.35 -4.67 31.58
N VAL A 148 6.81 -5.87 31.95
CA VAL A 148 6.15 -7.13 31.55
C VAL A 148 4.74 -7.25 32.16
N ALA A 149 4.50 -6.68 33.35
CA ALA A 149 3.17 -6.62 33.96
C ALA A 149 2.16 -5.81 33.13
N ARG A 150 2.61 -4.92 32.25
CA ARG A 150 1.76 -4.18 31.30
C ARG A 150 1.61 -4.90 29.96
N TRP A 151 2.49 -5.84 29.64
CA TRP A 151 2.53 -6.54 28.35
C TRP A 151 1.42 -7.56 28.17
N PHE A 152 0.99 -8.21 29.26
CA PHE A 152 0.03 -9.31 29.23
C PHE A 152 -1.10 -9.07 30.24
N SER A 153 -2.32 -9.53 29.92
CA SER A 153 -3.42 -9.50 30.88
C SER A 153 -3.10 -10.32 32.13
N GLU A 154 -3.78 -10.01 33.23
CA GLU A 154 -3.68 -10.81 34.46
C GLU A 154 -4.12 -12.27 34.21
N GLY A 155 -5.13 -12.47 33.35
CA GLY A 155 -5.61 -13.78 32.96
C GLY A 155 -4.56 -14.60 32.22
N PHE A 156 -3.86 -13.98 31.26
CA PHE A 156 -2.77 -14.63 30.53
C PHE A 156 -1.59 -14.93 31.45
N ALA A 157 -1.18 -13.97 32.27
CA ALA A 157 -0.03 -14.13 33.17
C ALA A 157 -0.22 -15.26 34.18
N LYS A 158 -1.45 -15.46 34.69
CA LYS A 158 -1.78 -16.60 35.54
C LYS A 158 -1.78 -17.93 34.81
N ARG A 159 -2.16 -17.93 33.53
CA ARG A 159 -2.25 -19.13 32.69
C ARG A 159 -0.87 -19.63 32.26
N ASP A 160 0.04 -18.73 31.92
CA ASP A 160 1.37 -19.07 31.42
C ASP A 160 2.48 -18.18 32.02
N PRO A 161 2.85 -18.40 33.29
CA PRO A 161 3.86 -17.60 33.97
C PRO A 161 5.27 -17.77 33.40
N GLU A 162 5.57 -18.93 32.80
CA GLU A 162 6.87 -19.20 32.17
C GLU A 162 7.05 -18.37 30.90
N PHE A 163 5.99 -18.26 30.09
CA PHE A 163 5.97 -17.36 28.93
C PHE A 163 6.19 -15.91 29.36
N VAL A 164 5.48 -15.44 30.40
CA VAL A 164 5.70 -14.08 30.94
C VAL A 164 7.14 -13.89 31.41
N ARG A 165 7.73 -14.88 32.10
CA ARG A 165 9.13 -14.80 32.54
C ARG A 165 10.10 -14.70 31.37
N HIS A 166 9.87 -15.42 30.28
CA HIS A 166 10.70 -15.33 29.08
C HIS A 166 10.74 -13.89 28.53
N TYR A 167 9.59 -13.21 28.43
CA TYR A 167 9.55 -11.82 27.94
C TYR A 167 10.08 -10.81 28.96
N ARG A 168 9.95 -11.09 30.26
CA ARG A 168 10.66 -10.32 31.30
C ARG A 168 12.19 -10.37 31.09
N GLU A 169 12.73 -11.57 30.87
CA GLU A 169 14.17 -11.78 30.60
C GLU A 169 14.61 -11.10 29.29
N MET A 170 13.75 -11.07 28.26
CA MET A 170 13.98 -10.30 27.04
C MET A 170 14.16 -8.80 27.33
N ILE A 171 13.27 -8.20 28.13
CA ILE A 171 13.37 -6.78 28.51
C ILE A 171 14.66 -6.53 29.31
N ALA A 172 14.92 -7.37 30.30
CA ALA A 172 16.09 -7.28 31.16
C ALA A 172 17.44 -7.33 30.44
N SER A 173 17.51 -8.10 29.35
CA SER A 173 18.71 -8.29 28.55
C SER A 173 18.94 -7.22 27.48
N THR A 174 18.04 -6.24 27.37
CA THR A 174 18.21 -5.11 26.43
C THR A 174 19.43 -4.26 26.85
N SER A 175 20.10 -3.60 25.89
CA SER A 175 21.16 -2.66 26.19
C SER A 175 20.67 -1.52 27.10
N PRO A 176 21.35 -1.22 28.23
CA PRO A 176 20.97 -0.10 29.10
C PRO A 176 20.88 1.25 28.37
N GLU A 177 21.89 1.56 27.54
CA GLU A 177 21.91 2.80 26.75
C GLU A 177 20.91 2.74 25.60
N GLY A 178 20.80 1.61 24.91
CA GLY A 178 19.87 1.45 23.80
C GLY A 178 18.40 1.64 24.23
N TYR A 179 18.03 1.02 25.34
CA TYR A 179 16.70 1.18 25.93
C TYR A 179 16.45 2.61 26.40
N ALA A 180 17.43 3.25 27.04
CA ALA A 180 17.32 4.62 27.52
C ALA A 180 17.19 5.63 26.38
N ALA A 181 18.00 5.50 25.34
CA ALA A 181 17.97 6.37 24.17
C ALA A 181 16.65 6.22 23.38
N CYS A 182 16.05 5.02 23.35
CA CYS A 182 14.70 4.84 22.83
C CYS A 182 13.62 5.42 23.75
N CYS A 183 13.80 5.43 25.08
CA CYS A 183 12.91 6.18 25.98
C CYS A 183 12.98 7.68 25.68
N ASP A 184 14.17 8.24 25.45
CA ASP A 184 14.35 9.65 25.05
C ASP A 184 13.60 9.94 23.74
N ALA A 185 13.67 9.04 22.75
CA ALA A 185 12.92 9.16 21.49
C ALA A 185 11.40 9.20 21.69
N LEU A 186 10.87 8.42 22.65
CA LEU A 186 9.43 8.40 22.97
C LEU A 186 9.01 9.60 23.82
N ALA A 187 9.90 10.16 24.64
CA ALA A 187 9.65 11.37 25.42
C ALA A 187 9.35 12.57 24.51
N ASP A 188 10.07 12.68 23.40
CA ASP A 188 9.94 13.76 22.41
C ASP A 188 8.90 13.48 21.32
N TRP A 189 8.27 12.30 21.33
CA TRP A 189 7.30 11.91 20.31
C TRP A 189 5.91 12.49 20.58
N ASP A 190 5.52 13.48 19.77
CA ASP A 190 4.14 13.91 19.59
C ASP A 190 3.85 14.13 18.10
N PHE A 191 3.08 13.20 17.54
CA PHE A 191 2.70 13.15 16.13
C PHE A 191 1.22 13.43 15.92
N THR A 192 0.51 13.85 16.97
CA THR A 192 -0.96 14.00 16.98
C THR A 192 -1.44 14.94 15.88
N ALA A 193 -0.73 16.05 15.66
CA ALA A 193 -1.08 17.06 14.66
C ALA A 193 -0.83 16.58 13.21
N ASP A 194 0.04 15.59 13.02
CA ASP A 194 0.51 15.15 11.71
C ASP A 194 -0.17 13.85 11.22
N LEU A 195 -1.06 13.23 12.02
CA LEU A 195 -1.74 11.98 11.65
C LEU A 195 -2.45 12.05 10.29
N SER A 196 -3.03 13.20 9.96
CA SER A 196 -3.72 13.44 8.69
C SER A 196 -2.81 13.34 7.45
N ARG A 197 -1.48 13.38 7.64
CA ARG A 197 -0.50 13.23 6.56
C ARG A 197 -0.31 11.78 6.11
N ILE A 198 -0.77 10.80 6.90
CA ILE A 198 -0.71 9.39 6.53
C ILE A 198 -1.80 9.09 5.50
N SER A 199 -1.37 8.78 4.27
CA SER A 199 -2.27 8.40 3.17
C SER A 199 -2.36 6.90 2.90
N ALA A 200 -1.50 6.10 3.55
CA ALA A 200 -1.49 4.65 3.37
C ALA A 200 -2.72 4.01 4.04
N PRO A 201 -3.31 2.95 3.45
CA PRO A 201 -4.34 2.16 4.12
C PRO A 201 -3.85 1.71 5.49
N THR A 202 -4.61 2.05 6.54
CA THR A 202 -4.16 1.87 7.92
C THR A 202 -5.14 1.02 8.71
N LEU A 203 -4.61 0.02 9.41
CA LEU A 203 -5.31 -0.79 10.41
C LEU A 203 -4.74 -0.43 11.78
N VAL A 204 -5.60 -0.14 12.73
CA VAL A 204 -5.28 0.20 14.12
C VAL A 204 -5.83 -0.91 15.00
N ILE A 205 -4.99 -1.55 15.82
CA ILE A 205 -5.38 -2.65 16.72
C ILE A 205 -5.03 -2.30 18.16
N ALA A 206 -6.03 -2.25 19.03
CA ALA A 206 -5.86 -2.07 20.47
C ALA A 206 -6.08 -3.38 21.24
N GLY A 207 -5.39 -3.54 22.37
CA GLY A 207 -5.80 -4.47 23.42
C GLY A 207 -6.79 -3.80 24.36
N GLU A 208 -7.92 -4.45 24.66
CA GLU A 208 -8.94 -3.92 25.57
C GLU A 208 -8.39 -3.58 26.96
N GLU A 209 -7.44 -4.39 27.44
CA GLU A 209 -6.86 -4.31 28.77
C GLU A 209 -5.50 -3.61 28.78
N ASP A 210 -5.08 -2.98 27.67
CA ASP A 210 -3.79 -2.31 27.55
C ASP A 210 -3.71 -1.06 28.46
N PRO A 211 -2.88 -1.07 29.53
CA PRO A 211 -2.75 0.08 30.42
C PRO A 211 -1.81 1.16 29.90
N SER A 212 -1.00 0.86 28.88
CA SER A 212 0.01 1.76 28.31
C SER A 212 -0.58 2.59 27.18
N THR A 213 -1.34 1.94 26.30
CA THR A 213 -2.00 2.54 25.14
C THR A 213 -3.44 2.02 25.04
N PRO A 214 -4.31 2.44 25.97
CA PRO A 214 -5.69 1.94 26.03
C PRO A 214 -6.46 2.24 24.74
N PRO A 215 -7.60 1.58 24.48
CA PRO A 215 -8.39 1.79 23.28
C PRO A 215 -8.72 3.26 22.98
N SER A 216 -8.93 4.09 24.01
CA SER A 216 -9.14 5.53 23.86
C SER A 216 -7.95 6.28 23.27
N VAL A 217 -6.71 5.86 23.58
CA VAL A 217 -5.48 6.40 22.97
C VAL A 217 -5.35 5.92 21.52
N MET A 218 -5.65 4.64 21.26
CA MET A 218 -5.62 4.10 19.90
C MET A 218 -6.70 4.72 18.99
N GLN A 219 -7.86 5.09 19.54
CA GLN A 219 -8.92 5.78 18.80
C GLN A 219 -8.43 7.11 18.23
N ILE A 220 -7.53 7.83 18.91
CA ILE A 220 -6.93 9.08 18.40
C ILE A 220 -6.20 8.82 17.07
N LEU A 221 -5.50 7.70 16.94
CA LEU A 221 -4.85 7.31 15.69
C LEU A 221 -5.88 7.02 14.60
N ALA A 222 -6.91 6.24 14.93
CA ALA A 222 -7.94 5.86 13.98
C ALA A 222 -8.72 7.09 13.45
N ASP A 223 -9.05 8.04 14.33
CA ASP A 223 -9.77 9.26 13.98
C ASP A 223 -8.87 10.25 13.21
N GLY A 224 -7.58 10.28 13.53
CA GLY A 224 -6.61 11.18 12.90
C GLY A 224 -6.14 10.73 11.51
N ILE A 225 -6.28 9.45 11.16
CA ILE A 225 -5.81 8.87 9.89
C ILE A 225 -7.01 8.59 8.98
N THR A 226 -7.03 9.21 7.80
CA THR A 226 -8.17 9.09 6.87
C THR A 226 -8.36 7.65 6.41
N GLY A 227 -9.55 7.09 6.67
CA GLY A 227 -9.93 5.76 6.24
C GLY A 227 -9.28 4.63 7.05
N ALA A 228 -8.74 4.93 8.25
CA ALA A 228 -8.23 3.90 9.13
C ALA A 228 -9.35 2.97 9.63
N ARG A 229 -9.06 1.67 9.67
CA ARG A 229 -9.90 0.66 10.34
C ARG A 229 -9.43 0.51 11.78
N PHE A 230 -10.35 0.51 12.74
CA PHE A 230 -10.04 0.33 14.16
C PHE A 230 -10.64 -0.96 14.70
N GLU A 231 -9.80 -1.75 15.37
CA GLU A 231 -10.16 -3.03 15.98
C GLU A 231 -9.69 -3.06 17.43
N VAL A 232 -10.55 -3.57 18.33
CA VAL A 232 -10.22 -3.78 19.75
C VAL A 232 -10.30 -5.27 20.03
N LEU A 233 -9.20 -5.85 20.50
CA LEU A 233 -9.12 -7.27 20.85
C LEU A 233 -9.35 -7.47 22.35
N SER A 234 -10.21 -8.43 22.67
CA SER A 234 -10.55 -8.83 24.03
C SER A 234 -10.54 -10.35 24.15
N PRO A 235 -9.87 -10.93 25.16
CA PRO A 235 -8.95 -10.27 26.09
C PRO A 235 -7.59 -9.97 25.43
N ALA A 236 -7.00 -8.81 25.67
CA ALA A 236 -5.61 -8.51 25.27
C ALA A 236 -5.07 -7.27 26.01
N ALA A 237 -3.82 -7.33 26.47
CA ALA A 237 -3.09 -6.16 26.98
C ALA A 237 -2.17 -5.55 25.90
N HIS A 238 -1.01 -5.02 26.29
CA HIS A 238 -0.14 -4.22 25.41
C HIS A 238 0.56 -5.03 24.30
N VAL A 239 0.82 -6.33 24.48
CA VAL A 239 1.46 -7.16 23.46
C VAL A 239 0.45 -8.12 22.83
N ALA A 240 -0.59 -7.51 22.23
CA ALA A 240 -1.73 -8.22 21.66
C ALA A 240 -1.35 -9.21 20.55
N ASN A 241 -0.23 -9.00 19.85
CA ASN A 241 0.25 -9.91 18.81
C ASN A 241 0.67 -11.29 19.36
N LEU A 242 1.01 -11.37 20.65
CA LEU A 242 1.33 -12.62 21.33
C LEU A 242 0.12 -13.19 22.04
N GLU A 243 -0.57 -12.35 22.81
CA GLU A 243 -1.72 -12.78 23.63
C GLU A 243 -2.90 -13.24 22.77
N GLN A 244 -3.12 -12.58 21.62
CA GLN A 244 -4.17 -12.87 20.63
C GLN A 244 -3.57 -13.14 19.24
N ALA A 245 -2.51 -13.96 19.20
CA ALA A 245 -1.74 -14.20 17.98
C ALA A 245 -2.58 -14.61 16.76
N GLY A 246 -3.58 -15.48 16.94
CA GLY A 246 -4.47 -15.91 15.85
C GLY A 246 -5.31 -14.77 15.28
N ALA A 247 -5.94 -13.98 16.16
CA ALA A 247 -6.80 -12.86 15.75
C ALA A 247 -5.98 -11.74 15.08
N VAL A 248 -4.83 -11.38 15.66
CA VAL A 248 -3.91 -10.40 15.06
C VAL A 248 -3.45 -10.87 13.69
N THR A 249 -3.02 -12.13 13.56
CA THR A 249 -2.57 -12.68 12.28
C THR A 249 -3.66 -12.64 11.21
N ALA A 250 -4.91 -12.96 11.56
CA ALA A 250 -6.02 -12.91 10.62
C ALA A 250 -6.27 -11.47 10.12
N LEU A 251 -6.27 -10.49 11.02
CA LEU A 251 -6.42 -9.08 10.68
C LEU A 251 -5.27 -8.57 9.80
N LEU A 252 -4.03 -8.96 10.10
CA LEU A 252 -2.86 -8.61 9.29
C LEU A 252 -2.97 -9.19 7.87
N ARG A 253 -3.29 -10.48 7.75
CA ARG A 253 -3.49 -11.13 6.43
C ARG A 253 -4.58 -10.44 5.63
N GLU A 254 -5.72 -10.16 6.25
CA GLU A 254 -6.83 -9.45 5.59
C GLU A 254 -6.39 -8.06 5.10
N HIS A 255 -5.71 -7.29 5.93
CA HIS A 255 -5.26 -5.93 5.59
C HIS A 255 -4.20 -5.90 4.49
N ILE A 256 -3.21 -6.80 4.58
CA ILE A 256 -2.14 -6.95 3.59
C ILE A 256 -2.74 -7.39 2.25
N ALA A 257 -3.63 -8.40 2.25
CA ALA A 257 -4.28 -8.90 1.03
C ALA A 257 -5.28 -7.89 0.43
N GLY A 258 -6.03 -7.16 1.27
CA GLY A 258 -6.99 -6.13 0.85
C GLY A 258 -6.33 -4.95 0.12
N GLY A 259 -5.07 -4.65 0.45
CA GLY A 259 -4.23 -3.71 -0.31
C GLY A 259 -3.96 -4.17 -1.75
N GLY A 260 -3.89 -5.48 -2.00
CA GLY A 260 -3.67 -6.08 -3.31
C GLY A 260 -4.83 -5.83 -4.28
N TYR A 261 -6.09 -5.89 -3.83
CA TYR A 261 -7.25 -5.58 -4.66
C TYR A 261 -7.28 -4.10 -5.06
N ALA A 262 -7.03 -3.18 -4.12
CA ALA A 262 -6.99 -1.75 -4.41
C ALA A 262 -5.78 -1.38 -5.30
N ARG A 263 -4.62 -1.99 -5.07
CA ARG A 263 -3.42 -1.81 -5.90
C ARG A 263 -3.62 -2.38 -7.31
N GLY A 264 -4.19 -3.58 -7.42
CA GLY A 264 -4.57 -4.19 -8.69
C GLY A 264 -5.60 -3.36 -9.46
N ARG A 265 -6.62 -2.83 -8.78
CA ARG A 265 -7.57 -1.88 -9.38
C ARG A 265 -6.87 -0.62 -9.90
N ARG A 266 -5.98 0.00 -9.11
CA ARG A 266 -5.24 1.20 -9.54
C ARG A 266 -4.30 0.91 -10.72
N ALA A 267 -3.59 -0.22 -10.69
CA ALA A 267 -2.70 -0.64 -11.76
C ALA A 267 -3.47 -0.91 -13.06
N ALA A 268 -4.57 -1.67 -12.98
CA ALA A 268 -5.46 -1.90 -14.12
C ALA A 268 -6.08 -0.60 -14.65
N HIS A 269 -6.40 0.36 -13.77
CA HIS A 269 -6.96 1.65 -14.20
C HIS A 269 -5.90 2.50 -14.91
N ALA A 270 -4.67 2.54 -14.39
CA ALA A 270 -3.56 3.28 -15.00
C ALA A 270 -3.19 2.69 -16.38
N GLN A 271 -3.02 1.37 -16.46
CA GLN A 271 -2.80 0.67 -17.73
C GLN A 271 -3.96 0.92 -18.71
N GLY A 272 -5.19 0.83 -18.21
CA GLY A 272 -6.38 1.10 -18.99
C GLY A 272 -6.46 2.51 -19.52
N MET A 273 -6.06 3.51 -18.73
CA MET A 273 -6.02 4.90 -19.18
C MET A 273 -5.00 5.09 -20.32
N THR A 274 -3.82 4.48 -20.23
CA THR A 274 -2.80 4.50 -21.30
C THR A 274 -3.35 3.89 -22.58
N VAL A 275 -3.95 2.70 -22.50
CA VAL A 275 -4.51 2.01 -23.68
C VAL A 275 -5.70 2.79 -24.25
N ARG A 276 -6.64 3.25 -23.40
CA ARG A 276 -7.80 4.05 -23.80
C ARG A 276 -7.39 5.30 -24.56
N ARG A 277 -6.34 6.00 -24.12
CA ARG A 277 -5.77 7.17 -24.80
C ARG A 277 -5.14 6.81 -26.14
N SER A 278 -4.38 5.71 -26.20
CA SER A 278 -3.78 5.24 -27.46
C SER A 278 -4.83 4.85 -28.52
N VAL A 279 -6.03 4.45 -28.08
CA VAL A 279 -7.12 4.05 -28.99
C VAL A 279 -8.00 5.24 -29.34
N LEU A 280 -8.59 5.92 -28.35
CA LEU A 280 -9.59 6.95 -28.59
C LEU A 280 -9.00 8.36 -28.82
N GLY A 281 -7.75 8.58 -28.42
CA GLY A 281 -7.07 9.87 -28.47
C GLY A 281 -7.30 10.73 -27.22
N ASP A 282 -6.29 11.52 -26.84
CA ASP A 282 -6.27 12.28 -25.59
C ASP A 282 -7.44 13.25 -25.44
N ALA A 283 -7.72 14.05 -26.48
CA ALA A 283 -8.80 15.05 -26.42
C ALA A 283 -10.18 14.43 -26.16
N HIS A 284 -10.43 13.21 -26.66
CA HIS A 284 -11.68 12.50 -26.37
C HIS A 284 -11.73 12.00 -24.93
N VAL A 285 -10.63 11.43 -24.45
CA VAL A 285 -10.51 10.91 -23.08
C VAL A 285 -10.62 12.05 -22.06
N ASP A 286 -9.98 13.19 -22.31
CA ASP A 286 -10.02 14.34 -21.41
C ASP A 286 -11.45 14.92 -21.26
N ARG A 287 -12.19 15.03 -22.37
CA ARG A 287 -13.62 15.41 -22.32
C ARG A 287 -14.46 14.41 -21.53
N SER A 288 -14.20 13.11 -21.71
CA SER A 288 -14.90 12.05 -20.98
C SER A 288 -14.62 12.11 -19.47
N VAL A 289 -13.37 12.35 -19.08
CA VAL A 289 -12.96 12.49 -17.67
C VAL A 289 -13.58 13.75 -17.07
N ALA A 290 -13.51 14.90 -17.76
CA ALA A 290 -14.08 16.16 -17.29
C ALA A 290 -15.61 16.10 -17.11
N GLY A 291 -16.31 15.27 -17.89
CA GLY A 291 -17.74 15.03 -17.77
C GLY A 291 -18.13 13.96 -16.73
N THR A 292 -17.17 13.39 -15.99
CA THR A 292 -17.46 12.37 -14.97
C THR A 292 -18.13 12.99 -13.75
N THR A 293 -19.22 12.40 -13.29
CA THR A 293 -19.96 12.80 -12.08
C THR A 293 -19.87 11.69 -11.05
N ASP A 294 -20.25 11.94 -9.80
CA ASP A 294 -20.30 10.91 -8.75
C ASP A 294 -21.15 9.69 -9.16
N PHE A 295 -22.21 9.92 -9.94
CA PHE A 295 -23.06 8.87 -10.47
C PHE A 295 -22.34 8.02 -11.54
N THR A 296 -21.56 8.64 -12.43
CA THR A 296 -20.91 7.93 -13.55
C THR A 296 -19.49 7.45 -13.22
N ALA A 297 -18.88 7.93 -12.14
CA ALA A 297 -17.52 7.58 -11.73
C ALA A 297 -17.28 6.07 -11.56
N PRO A 298 -18.16 5.28 -10.92
CA PRO A 298 -17.97 3.84 -10.79
C PRO A 298 -17.93 3.13 -12.16
N PHE A 299 -18.74 3.60 -13.11
CA PHE A 299 -18.82 3.05 -14.45
C PHE A 299 -17.61 3.43 -15.31
N GLN A 300 -17.14 4.69 -15.19
CA GLN A 300 -15.92 5.13 -15.87
C GLN A 300 -14.69 4.38 -15.36
N ASP A 301 -14.59 4.14 -14.06
CA ASP A 301 -13.54 3.29 -13.46
C ASP A 301 -13.63 1.85 -13.98
N PHE A 302 -14.84 1.26 -13.96
CA PHE A 302 -15.07 -0.10 -14.44
C PHE A 302 -14.63 -0.29 -15.89
N ILE A 303 -15.10 0.55 -16.82
CA ILE A 303 -14.75 0.44 -18.25
C ILE A 303 -13.25 0.65 -18.44
N THR A 304 -12.66 1.67 -17.79
CA THR A 304 -11.23 1.96 -17.88
C THR A 304 -10.40 0.72 -17.49
N ARG A 305 -10.73 0.08 -16.37
CA ARG A 305 -10.01 -1.11 -15.91
C ARG A 305 -10.23 -2.35 -16.75
N THR A 306 -11.47 -2.61 -17.17
CA THR A 306 -11.83 -3.90 -17.77
C THR A 306 -11.64 -3.93 -19.28
N ALA A 307 -12.20 -2.95 -20.00
CA ALA A 307 -12.05 -2.91 -21.45
C ALA A 307 -10.60 -2.61 -21.83
N TRP A 308 -10.02 -1.57 -21.22
CA TRP A 308 -8.73 -1.04 -21.63
C TRP A 308 -7.57 -1.64 -20.83
N GLY A 309 -7.74 -1.79 -19.51
CA GLY A 309 -6.70 -2.31 -18.62
C GLY A 309 -6.49 -3.82 -18.72
N ASP A 310 -7.50 -4.58 -19.17
CA ASP A 310 -7.43 -6.03 -19.33
C ASP A 310 -7.60 -6.42 -20.81
N ILE A 311 -8.81 -6.33 -21.36
CA ILE A 311 -9.11 -6.97 -22.65
C ILE A 311 -8.23 -6.43 -23.80
N TRP A 312 -8.12 -5.11 -23.96
CA TRP A 312 -7.30 -4.49 -25.00
C TRP A 312 -5.79 -4.57 -24.76
N SER A 313 -5.35 -4.74 -23.51
CA SER A 313 -3.92 -4.81 -23.15
C SER A 313 -3.32 -6.21 -23.30
N ARG A 314 -4.16 -7.25 -23.44
CA ARG A 314 -3.70 -8.64 -23.60
C ARG A 314 -2.93 -8.87 -24.90
N PRO A 315 -1.83 -9.65 -24.87
CA PRO A 315 -0.91 -9.82 -26.00
C PRO A 315 -1.43 -10.73 -27.12
N GLY A 316 -2.57 -11.40 -26.93
CA GLY A 316 -3.05 -12.42 -27.88
C GLY A 316 -3.53 -11.88 -29.23
N LEU A 317 -3.93 -10.61 -29.29
CA LEU A 317 -4.26 -9.90 -30.54
C LEU A 317 -3.60 -8.54 -30.49
N ASP A 318 -2.95 -8.14 -31.57
CA ASP A 318 -2.38 -6.80 -31.69
C ASP A 318 -3.47 -5.72 -31.77
N HIS A 319 -3.02 -4.48 -31.64
CA HIS A 319 -3.87 -3.30 -31.59
C HIS A 319 -4.57 -3.01 -32.93
N GLU A 320 -3.98 -3.36 -34.06
CA GLU A 320 -4.56 -3.17 -35.38
C GLU A 320 -5.72 -4.14 -35.58
N LEU A 321 -5.50 -5.43 -35.34
CA LEU A 321 -6.51 -6.47 -35.45
C LEU A 321 -7.69 -6.21 -34.50
N ARG A 322 -7.44 -5.73 -33.28
CA ARG A 322 -8.50 -5.34 -32.34
C ARG A 322 -9.36 -4.19 -32.84
N ARG A 323 -8.76 -3.19 -33.52
CA ARG A 323 -9.50 -2.09 -34.15
C ARG A 323 -10.40 -2.61 -35.26
N LEU A 324 -9.86 -3.43 -36.16
CA LEU A 324 -10.61 -4.03 -37.27
C LEU A 324 -11.78 -4.90 -36.77
N LEU A 325 -11.55 -5.75 -35.77
CA LEU A 325 -12.60 -6.56 -35.16
C LEU A 325 -13.67 -5.70 -34.48
N THR A 326 -13.27 -4.63 -33.81
CA THR A 326 -14.20 -3.70 -33.15
C THR A 326 -15.07 -2.98 -34.18
N ILE A 327 -14.49 -2.51 -35.28
CA ILE A 327 -15.23 -1.92 -36.41
C ILE A 327 -16.23 -2.93 -36.99
N ALA A 328 -15.81 -4.19 -37.23
CA ALA A 328 -16.68 -5.24 -37.73
C ALA A 328 -17.87 -5.51 -36.79
N VAL A 329 -17.60 -5.63 -35.48
CA VAL A 329 -18.64 -5.88 -34.46
C VAL A 329 -19.60 -4.70 -34.34
N LEU A 330 -19.09 -3.47 -34.27
CA LEU A 330 -19.91 -2.26 -34.16
C LEU A 330 -20.78 -2.03 -35.41
N THR A 331 -20.24 -2.34 -36.58
CA THR A 331 -21.00 -2.40 -37.84
C THR A 331 -22.09 -3.46 -37.73
N ALA A 332 -21.77 -4.67 -37.26
CA ALA A 332 -22.73 -5.75 -37.19
C ALA A 332 -23.90 -5.47 -36.23
N VAL A 333 -23.64 -4.84 -35.09
CA VAL A 333 -24.69 -4.49 -34.11
C VAL A 333 -25.40 -3.16 -34.40
N GLY A 334 -24.95 -2.39 -35.40
CA GLY A 334 -25.58 -1.14 -35.80
C GLY A 334 -25.37 0.02 -34.81
N ASN A 335 -24.27 0.04 -34.06
CA ASN A 335 -23.99 1.11 -33.10
C ASN A 335 -23.21 2.26 -33.78
N GLU A 336 -23.95 3.19 -34.38
CA GLU A 336 -23.40 4.23 -35.25
C GLU A 336 -22.40 5.15 -34.55
N HIS A 337 -22.72 5.57 -33.32
CA HIS A 337 -21.90 6.54 -32.57
C HIS A 337 -20.53 5.97 -32.22
N GLU A 338 -20.48 4.74 -31.72
CA GLU A 338 -19.23 4.05 -31.40
C GLU A 338 -18.48 3.67 -32.68
N LEU A 339 -19.18 3.28 -33.75
CA LEU A 339 -18.57 2.93 -35.02
C LEU A 339 -17.80 4.10 -35.63
N ASP A 340 -18.40 5.29 -35.69
CA ASP A 340 -17.74 6.51 -36.17
C ASP A 340 -16.48 6.82 -35.35
N MET A 341 -16.59 6.76 -34.03
CA MET A 341 -15.48 7.00 -33.11
C MET A 341 -14.31 6.04 -33.37
N HIS A 342 -14.60 4.75 -33.53
CA HIS A 342 -13.59 3.71 -33.73
C HIS A 342 -12.97 3.73 -35.15
N ILE A 343 -13.72 4.09 -36.19
CA ILE A 343 -13.16 4.31 -37.54
C ILE A 343 -12.15 5.47 -37.51
N ARG A 344 -12.51 6.60 -36.91
CA ARG A 344 -11.63 7.77 -36.79
C ARG A 344 -10.38 7.46 -35.96
N ALA A 345 -10.54 6.70 -34.88
CA ALA A 345 -9.44 6.22 -34.06
C ALA A 345 -8.47 5.31 -34.83
N ALA A 346 -8.99 4.40 -35.67
CA ALA A 346 -8.17 3.50 -36.47
C ALA A 346 -7.35 4.27 -37.51
N LEU A 347 -7.97 5.19 -38.25
CA LEU A 347 -7.28 6.02 -39.24
C LEU A 347 -6.18 6.88 -38.61
N ARG A 348 -6.45 7.53 -37.46
CA ARG A 348 -5.42 8.28 -36.71
C ARG A 348 -4.26 7.42 -36.23
N ALA A 349 -4.51 6.14 -35.95
CA ALA A 349 -3.49 5.18 -35.55
C ALA A 349 -2.70 4.60 -36.74
N GLY A 350 -2.99 5.05 -37.97
CA GLY A 350 -2.29 4.62 -39.17
C GLY A 350 -2.85 3.35 -39.83
N VAL A 351 -4.03 2.88 -39.44
CA VAL A 351 -4.70 1.78 -40.16
C VAL A 351 -5.12 2.29 -41.53
N ASP A 352 -4.74 1.55 -42.57
CA ASP A 352 -5.03 1.90 -43.95
C ASP A 352 -6.54 1.89 -44.26
N ALA A 353 -6.99 2.87 -45.06
CA ALA A 353 -8.40 3.06 -45.36
C ALA A 353 -8.99 1.90 -46.19
N ASP A 354 -8.20 1.32 -47.10
CA ASP A 354 -8.64 0.17 -47.89
C ASP A 354 -8.81 -1.05 -46.99
N THR A 355 -7.95 -1.22 -45.98
CA THR A 355 -8.09 -2.28 -44.97
C THR A 355 -9.40 -2.16 -44.18
N ILE A 356 -9.78 -0.95 -43.77
CA ILE A 356 -11.10 -0.71 -43.14
C ILE A 356 -12.23 -1.03 -44.12
N GLY A 357 -12.07 -0.66 -45.40
CA GLY A 357 -13.00 -1.00 -46.48
C GLY A 357 -13.23 -2.49 -46.63
N GLU A 358 -12.18 -3.30 -46.63
CA GLU A 358 -12.26 -4.77 -46.70
C GLU A 358 -13.03 -5.37 -45.53
N VAL A 359 -12.85 -4.84 -44.31
CA VAL A 359 -13.61 -5.27 -43.13
C VAL A 359 -15.11 -4.97 -43.29
N LEU A 360 -15.46 -3.80 -43.82
CA LEU A 360 -16.86 -3.42 -44.06
C LEU A 360 -17.49 -4.27 -45.17
N LEU A 361 -16.75 -4.56 -46.25
CA LEU A 361 -17.20 -5.49 -47.30
C LEU A 361 -17.47 -6.89 -46.74
N HIS A 362 -16.54 -7.42 -45.93
CA HIS A 362 -16.70 -8.72 -45.30
C HIS A 362 -17.92 -8.76 -44.38
N THR A 363 -18.10 -7.70 -43.58
CA THR A 363 -19.21 -7.58 -42.63
C THR A 363 -20.57 -7.53 -43.34
N ALA A 364 -20.66 -6.94 -44.54
CA ALA A 364 -21.90 -6.83 -45.31
C ALA A 364 -22.53 -8.19 -45.63
N VAL A 365 -21.71 -9.23 -45.82
CA VAL A 365 -22.16 -10.59 -46.13
C VAL A 365 -22.92 -11.21 -44.95
N TYR A 366 -22.48 -10.93 -43.72
CA TYR A 366 -22.98 -11.60 -42.52
C TYR A 366 -23.95 -10.76 -41.68
N ALA A 367 -23.74 -9.44 -41.64
CA ALA A 367 -24.56 -8.53 -40.86
C ALA A 367 -25.47 -7.63 -41.71
N GLY A 368 -25.39 -7.75 -43.04
CA GLY A 368 -26.27 -7.07 -43.97
C GLY A 368 -25.68 -5.80 -44.58
N VAL A 369 -26.06 -5.59 -45.84
CA VAL A 369 -25.67 -4.43 -46.65
C VAL A 369 -26.03 -3.08 -46.01
N PRO A 370 -27.22 -2.90 -45.37
CA PRO A 370 -27.57 -1.60 -44.77
C PRO A 370 -26.58 -1.13 -43.69
N ASN A 371 -26.14 -2.03 -42.81
CA ASN A 371 -25.19 -1.70 -41.75
C ASN A 371 -23.82 -1.32 -42.32
N SER A 372 -23.37 -2.03 -43.36
CA SER A 372 -22.09 -1.71 -44.00
C SER A 372 -22.16 -0.45 -44.84
N ASN A 373 -23.30 -0.14 -45.47
CA ASN A 373 -23.52 1.14 -46.15
C ASN A 373 -23.35 2.33 -45.18
N LEU A 374 -23.90 2.21 -43.98
CA LEU A 374 -23.68 3.18 -42.92
C LEU A 374 -22.19 3.27 -42.55
N GLY A 375 -21.52 2.14 -42.32
CA GLY A 375 -20.09 2.10 -42.04
C GLY A 375 -19.24 2.79 -43.11
N PHE A 376 -19.54 2.57 -44.39
CA PHE A 376 -18.89 3.26 -45.52
C PHE A 376 -19.17 4.77 -45.53
N ALA A 377 -20.39 5.18 -45.18
CA ALA A 377 -20.74 6.60 -45.08
C ALA A 377 -19.93 7.29 -43.96
N LEU A 378 -19.81 6.65 -42.80
CA LEU A 378 -19.00 7.13 -41.68
C LEU A 378 -17.50 7.18 -42.04
N GLY A 379 -16.98 6.12 -42.69
CA GLY A 379 -15.60 6.09 -43.17
C GLY A 379 -15.28 7.19 -44.16
N LYS A 380 -16.18 7.46 -45.11
CA LYS A 380 -16.05 8.57 -46.06
C LYS A 380 -15.99 9.92 -45.35
N GLN A 381 -16.84 10.14 -44.35
CA GLN A 381 -16.83 11.37 -43.55
C GLN A 381 -15.52 11.52 -42.76
N ALA A 382 -15.06 10.45 -42.10
CA ALA A 382 -13.82 10.45 -41.34
C ALA A 382 -12.58 10.80 -42.19
N LEU A 383 -12.50 10.28 -43.42
CA LEU A 383 -11.41 10.60 -44.36
C LEU A 383 -11.45 12.06 -44.84
N ALA A 384 -12.65 12.59 -45.13
CA ALA A 384 -12.81 13.99 -45.50
C ALA A 384 -12.35 14.92 -44.36
N ASP A 385 -12.69 14.60 -43.11
CA ASP A 385 -12.30 15.40 -41.95
C ASP A 385 -10.77 15.37 -41.71
N LEU A 386 -10.11 14.22 -41.91
CA LEU A 386 -8.65 14.11 -41.77
C LEU A 386 -7.92 14.93 -42.85
N SER A 387 -8.35 14.83 -44.11
CA SER A 387 -7.71 15.58 -45.21
C SER A 387 -7.87 17.11 -45.10
N SER A 388 -8.99 17.59 -44.55
CA SER A 388 -9.19 19.03 -44.27
C SER A 388 -8.33 19.55 -43.12
N THR A 389 -7.98 18.69 -42.16
CA THR A 389 -7.11 19.05 -41.04
C THR A 389 -5.65 19.15 -41.47
N GLU A 390 -5.19 18.29 -42.39
CA GLU A 390 -3.84 18.32 -42.95
C GLU A 390 -3.61 19.56 -43.83
N THR A 391 -4.61 19.96 -44.62
CA THR A 391 -4.52 21.14 -45.51
C THR A 391 -4.48 22.47 -44.74
N GLY A 392 -5.23 22.59 -43.63
CA GLY A 392 -5.20 23.78 -42.77
C GLY A 392 -3.86 23.97 -42.03
N ALA A 393 -3.22 22.87 -41.60
CA ALA A 393 -1.91 22.93 -40.94
C ALA A 393 -0.76 23.35 -41.88
N THR A 394 -0.86 23.04 -43.18
CA THR A 394 0.10 23.50 -44.20
C THR A 394 -0.06 24.98 -44.56
N GLU A 395 -1.26 25.55 -44.47
CA GLU A 395 -1.49 26.97 -44.75
C GLU A 395 -1.00 27.88 -43.61
N GLU A 396 -1.18 27.50 -42.34
CA GLU A 396 -0.67 28.25 -41.18
C GLU A 396 0.88 28.30 -41.12
N ASN A 397 1.57 27.22 -41.49
CA ASN A 397 3.04 27.20 -41.54
C ASN A 397 3.64 27.95 -42.75
N SER A 398 2.82 28.44 -43.68
CA SER A 398 3.26 29.22 -44.84
C SER A 398 3.12 30.75 -44.65
N GLN A 399 2.59 31.19 -43.50
CA GLN A 399 2.40 32.60 -43.13
C GLN A 399 3.28 33.09 -41.98
N THR A 400 4.30 32.31 -41.60
CA THR A 400 5.40 32.72 -40.71
C THR A 400 6.72 32.60 -41.44
#